data_AF-A0A3L9Y035-F1
#
_entry.id   AF-A0A3L9Y035-F1
#
_cell.length_a   1.000
_cell.length_b   1.000
_cell.length_c   1.000
_cell.angle_alpha   90.00
_cell.angle_beta   90.00
_cell.angle_gamma   90.00
#
_symmetry.space_group_name_H-M   'P 1'
#
loop_
_entity.id
_entity.type
_entity.pdbx_description
1 polymer ?
#
loop_
_entity_poly.entity_id
_entity_poly.type
_entity_poly.pdbx_seq_one_letter_code
_entity_poly.pdbx_strand_id
1 'polypeptide(L)' 'MTPIFATERNAARLLDMKPPQFCALVEAGSLPPGKEIAPGVVRWYVPDLVAILNGDATSEEFQW' A
#
# COMPACT_ATOMS: atom_id res chain seq x y z
N MET A 1 -7.93 -16.89 -2.35
CA MET A 1 -6.82 -16.30 -3.11
C MET A 1 -6.71 -14.83 -2.74
N THR A 2 -5.57 -14.41 -2.19
CA THR A 2 -5.31 -12.98 -1.96
C THR A 2 -4.77 -12.39 -3.25
N PRO A 3 -5.30 -11.27 -3.76
CA PRO A 3 -4.77 -10.60 -4.94
C PRO A 3 -3.29 -10.22 -4.75
N ILE A 4 -2.50 -10.26 -5.83
CA ILE A 4 -1.10 -9.78 -5.80
C ILE A 4 -1.06 -8.25 -5.64
N PHE A 5 -2.00 -7.57 -6.29
CA PHE A 5 -2.17 -6.12 -6.24
C PHE A 5 -3.53 -5.76 -5.65
N ALA A 6 -3.54 -4.75 -4.78
CA ALA A 6 -4.73 -4.19 -4.16
C ALA A 6 -5.09 -2.82 -4.77
N THR A 7 -6.39 -2.57 -4.90
CA THR A 7 -6.92 -1.20 -5.02
C THR A 7 -6.77 -0.49 -3.68
N GLU A 8 -6.93 0.83 -3.67
CA GLU A 8 -7.00 1.63 -2.43
C GLU A 8 -7.97 1.03 -1.41
N ARG A 9 -9.20 0.71 -1.86
CA ARG A 9 -10.22 0.09 -1.01
C ARG A 9 -9.74 -1.22 -0.38
N ASN A 10 -9.09 -2.08 -1.16
CA ASN A 10 -8.64 -3.37 -0.66
C ASN A 10 -7.42 -3.22 0.24
N ALA A 11 -6.52 -2.28 -0.06
CA ALA A 11 -5.36 -1.97 0.77
C ALA A 11 -5.79 -1.43 2.14
N ALA A 12 -6.74 -0.49 2.16
CA ALA A 12 -7.35 0.01 3.39
C ALA A 12 -8.00 -1.11 4.20
N ARG A 13 -8.73 -2.02 3.54
CA ARG A 13 -9.33 -3.19 4.21
C ARG A 13 -8.30 -4.16 4.79
N LEU A 14 -7.15 -4.36 4.13
CA LEU A 14 -6.08 -5.21 4.65
C LEU A 14 -5.48 -4.66 5.95
N LEU A 15 -5.44 -3.33 6.08
CA LEU A 15 -4.94 -2.63 7.28
C LEU A 15 -6.07 -2.26 8.26
N ASP A 16 -7.27 -2.85 8.09
CA ASP A 16 -8.46 -2.61 8.90
C ASP A 16 -8.84 -1.13 9.10
N MET A 17 -8.79 -0.35 8.01
CA MET A 17 -9.10 1.08 8.03
C MET A 17 -9.98 1.53 6.86
N LYS A 18 -10.51 2.76 6.94
CA LYS A 18 -11.31 3.36 5.86
C LYS A 18 -10.41 3.86 4.73
N PRO A 19 -10.86 3.82 3.45
CA PRO A 19 -10.04 4.27 2.32
C PRO A 19 -9.51 5.72 2.43
N PRO A 20 -10.29 6.72 2.90
CA PRO A 20 -9.76 8.07 3.08
C PRO A 20 -8.62 8.16 4.12
N GLN A 21 -8.69 7.34 5.18
CA GLN A 21 -7.65 7.28 6.20
C GLN A 21 -6.37 6.67 5.62
N PHE A 22 -6.52 5.61 4.82
CA PHE A 22 -5.41 5.00 4.10
C PHE A 22 -4.73 6.01 3.18
N CYS A 23 -5.50 6.74 2.36
CA CYS A 23 -4.93 7.77 1.47
C CYS A 23 -4.21 8.87 2.23
N ALA A 24 -4.78 9.37 3.34
CA ALA A 24 -4.12 10.38 4.16
C ALA A 24 -2.77 9.89 4.71
N LEU A 25 -2.66 8.61 5.08
CA LEU A 25 -1.40 8.02 5.56
C LEU A 25 -0.39 7.83 4.42
N VAL A 26 -0.84 7.52 3.21
CA VAL A 26 0.02 7.48 2.01
C VAL A 26 0.53 8.87 1.66
N GLU A 27 -0.35 9.88 1.64
CA GLU A 27 0.00 11.29 1.39
C GLU A 27 0.95 11.86 2.45
N ALA A 28 0.78 11.44 3.71
CA ALA A 28 1.68 11.81 4.81
C ALA A 28 3.03 11.07 4.79
N GLY A 29 3.21 10.07 3.91
CA GLY A 29 4.43 9.26 3.82
C GLY A 29 4.54 8.15 4.88
N SER A 30 3.50 7.91 5.67
CA SER A 30 3.44 6.84 6.67
C SER A 30 3.20 5.47 6.06
N LEU A 31 2.61 5.42 4.86
CA LEU A 31 2.39 4.20 4.08
C LEU A 31 2.99 4.37 2.68
N PRO A 32 3.39 3.28 2.01
CA PRO A 32 4.01 3.35 0.69
C PRO A 32 3.01 3.87 -0.35
N PRO A 33 3.50 4.68 -1.32
CA PRO A 33 2.68 5.08 -2.45
C PRO A 33 2.30 3.88 -3.29
N GLY A 34 1.13 3.96 -3.93
CA GLY A 34 0.72 2.96 -4.91
C GLY A 34 1.60 3.05 -6.16
N LYS A 35 1.80 1.91 -6.83
CA LYS A 35 2.53 1.82 -8.09
C LYS A 35 1.56 1.97 -9.27
N GLU A 36 1.91 2.80 -10.24
CA GLU A 36 1.17 2.90 -11.50
C GLU A 36 1.54 1.72 -12.40
N ILE A 37 0.57 0.84 -12.70
CA ILE A 37 0.79 -0.37 -13.50
C ILE A 37 0.28 -0.26 -14.95
N ALA A 38 -0.50 0.79 -15.21
CA ALA A 38 -0.99 1.23 -16.51
C ALA A 38 -1.44 2.69 -16.36
N PRO A 39 -1.56 3.48 -17.44
CA PRO A 39 -1.95 4.89 -17.36
C PRO A 39 -3.22 5.10 -16.52
N GLY A 40 -3.08 5.83 -15.40
CA GLY A 40 -4.16 6.12 -14.45
C GLY A 40 -4.59 4.96 -13.56
N VAL A 41 -3.88 3.82 -13.58
CA VAL A 41 -4.19 2.63 -12.80
C VAL A 41 -3.14 2.43 -11.73
N VAL A 42 -3.42 2.94 -10.53
CA VAL A 42 -2.55 2.81 -9.35
C VAL A 42 -2.97 1.61 -8.50
N ARG A 43 -1.99 0.80 -8.08
CA ARG A 43 -2.20 -0.38 -7.22
C ARG A 43 -1.11 -0.52 -6.18
N TRP A 44 -1.48 -1.09 -5.04
CA TRP A 44 -0.53 -1.42 -3.97
C TRP A 44 -0.14 -2.89 -4.04
N TYR A 45 1.14 -3.16 -3.93
CA TYR A 45 1.63 -4.53 -3.87
C TYR A 45 1.30 -5.10 -2.50
N VAL A 46 0.51 -6.18 -2.45
CA VAL A 46 0.01 -6.72 -1.19
C VAL A 46 1.14 -7.19 -0.26
N PRO A 47 2.21 -7.84 -0.74
CA PRO A 47 3.33 -8.20 0.11
C PRO A 47 4.00 -7.01 0.82
N ASP A 48 4.14 -5.85 0.15
CA ASP A 48 4.70 -4.64 0.79
C ASP A 48 3.80 -4.16 1.94
N LEU A 49 2.47 -4.19 1.75
CA LEU A 49 1.51 -3.85 2.80
C LEU A 49 1.58 -4.81 3.99
N VAL A 50 1.78 -6.11 3.74
CA VAL A 50 1.90 -7.13 4.79
C VAL A 50 3.22 -6.98 5.54
N ALA A 51 4.33 -6.66 4.86
CA ALA A 51 5.61 -6.42 5.51
C ALA A 51 5.55 -5.27 6.54
N ILE A 52 4.77 -4.21 6.24
CA ILE A 52 4.53 -3.10 7.17
C ILE A 52 3.79 -3.57 8.43
N LEU A 53 2.77 -4.43 8.28
CA LEU A 53 2.03 -4.99 9.44
C LEU A 53 2.91 -5.85 10.35
N ASN A 54 3.87 -6.57 9.77
CA ASN A 54 4.76 -7.44 10.52
C ASN A 54 5.92 -6.68 11.21
N GLY A 55 6.08 -5.38 10.95
CA GLY A 55 7.24 -4.61 11.40
C GLY A 55 8.52 -4.94 10.63
N ASP A 56 8.42 -5.69 9.53
CA ASP A 56 9.53 -6.06 8.63
C ASP A 56 9.83 -4.96 7.60
N ALA A 57 9.08 -3.85 7.62
CA ALA A 57 9.37 -2.65 6.86
C ALA A 57 10.62 -1.98 7.43
N THR A 58 11.77 -2.63 7.22
CA THR A 58 13.07 -1.98 7.27
C THR A 58 12.98 -0.85 6.25
N SER A 59 13.21 0.38 6.71
CA SER A 59 13.38 1.56 5.88
C SER A 59 14.64 1.39 5.02
N GLU A 60 14.68 0.39 4.17
CA GLU A 60 15.59 0.36 3.05
C GLU A 60 14.97 1.24 1.98
N GLU A 61 15.71 2.30 1.69
CA GLU A 61 15.46 3.27 0.62
C GLU A 61 15.09 2.50 -0.66
N PHE A 62 13.80 2.47 -0.99
CA PHE A 62 13.33 1.89 -2.24
C PHE A 62 13.79 2.82 -3.40
N GLN A 63 14.99 2.57 -3.93
CA GLN A 63 15.43 3.08 -5.22
C GLN A 63 14.62 2.41 -6.33
N TRP A 64 13.77 3.18 -7.01
CA TRP A 64 13.21 2.85 -8.32
C TRP A 64 13.24 4.08 -9.21
#